data_AF-A0A0F8Z7N0-F1
#
_entry.id   AF-A0A0F8Z7N0-F1
#
_cell.length_a   1.000
_cell.length_b   1.000
_cell.length_c   1.000
_cell.angle_alpha   90.00
_cell.angle_beta   90.00
_cell.angle_gamma   90.00
#
_symmetry.space_group_name_H-M   'P 1'
#
loop_
_entity.id
_entity.type
_entity.pdbx_description
1 polymer ?
#
loop_
_entity_poly.entity_id
_entity_poly.type
_entity_poly.pdbx_seq_one_letter_code
_entity_poly.pdbx_strand_id
1 'polypeptide(L)'
;MTIDELKAEPEYKACTVREQVFLASYLENGRNPIEAASVAYDCKDEKSAVSIGRRNLARPPIVAVISKFDGARPVTISEIWLAIRESMQETGSVRFQATKLAAQMLGVIDKRDGGVDKADITALQELAEREDA
;
A
#
# COMPACT_ATOMS: atom_id res chain seq x y z
N MET A 1 5.45 -14.43 9.75
CA MET A 1 4.69 -15.69 9.65
C MET A 1 5.29 -16.57 8.59
N THR A 2 5.03 -17.88 8.63
CA THR A 2 5.41 -18.83 7.58
C THR A 2 4.35 -18.86 6.46
N ILE A 3 4.69 -19.46 5.32
CA ILE A 3 3.73 -19.59 4.21
C ILE A 3 2.57 -20.52 4.59
N ASP A 4 2.84 -21.56 5.38
CA ASP A 4 1.80 -22.50 5.81
C ASP A 4 0.82 -21.84 6.79
N GLU A 5 1.32 -20.95 7.65
CA GLU A 5 0.47 -20.09 8.47
C GLU A 5 -0.39 -19.16 7.60
N LEU A 6 0.21 -18.50 6.58
CA LEU A 6 -0.52 -17.62 5.67
C LEU A 6 -1.64 -18.33 4.90
N LYS A 7 -1.41 -19.57 4.45
CA LYS A 7 -2.41 -20.39 3.74
C LYS A 7 -3.65 -20.69 4.60
N ALA A 8 -3.52 -20.64 5.93
CA ALA A 8 -4.64 -20.83 6.84
C ALA A 8 -5.51 -19.56 7.00
N GLU A 9 -4.97 -18.39 6.67
CA GLU A 9 -5.62 -17.10 6.91
C GLU A 9 -6.85 -16.84 6.04
N PRO A 10 -7.89 -16.17 6.58
CA PRO A 10 -9.10 -15.81 5.82
C PRO A 10 -8.80 -14.97 4.58
N GLU A 11 -7.87 -14.02 4.67
CA GLU A 11 -7.52 -13.11 3.58
C GLU A 11 -6.86 -13.86 2.41
N TYR A 12 -6.02 -14.86 2.72
CA TYR A 12 -5.43 -15.73 1.71
C TYR A 12 -6.50 -16.61 1.05
N LYS A 13 -7.42 -17.17 1.84
CA LYS A 13 -8.54 -17.99 1.33
C LYS A 13 -9.56 -17.18 0.53
N ALA A 14 -9.65 -15.87 0.77
CA ALA A 14 -10.51 -14.96 0.01
C ALA A 14 -9.96 -14.65 -1.40
N CYS A 15 -8.65 -14.84 -1.63
CA CYS A 15 -8.06 -14.76 -2.96
C CYS A 15 -8.56 -15.91 -3.86
N THR A 16 -8.63 -15.66 -5.16
CA THR A 16 -8.88 -16.71 -6.15
C THR A 16 -7.74 -17.73 -6.19
N VAL A 17 -8.01 -18.94 -6.67
CA VAL A 17 -7.00 -20.01 -6.75
C VAL A 17 -5.73 -19.56 -7.49
N ARG A 18 -5.87 -18.79 -8.59
CA ARG A 18 -4.70 -18.26 -9.31
C ARG A 18 -3.91 -17.23 -8.51
N GLU A 19 -4.60 -16.36 -7.77
CA GLU A 19 -3.94 -15.40 -6.90
C GLU A 19 -3.23 -16.09 -5.73
N GLN A 20 -3.80 -17.16 -5.18
CA GLN A 20 -3.16 -17.99 -4.15
C GLN A 20 -1.87 -18.64 -4.67
N VAL A 21 -1.90 -19.21 -5.89
CA VAL A 21 -0.70 -19.76 -6.54
C VAL A 21 0.34 -18.68 -6.80
N PHE A 22 -0.09 -17.50 -7.26
CA PHE A 22 0.78 -16.35 -7.46
C PHE A 22 1.45 -15.93 -6.15
N LEU A 23 0.68 -15.79 -5.07
CA LEU A 23 1.16 -15.40 -3.75
C LEU A 23 2.16 -16.41 -3.18
N ALA A 24 1.86 -17.71 -3.27
CA ALA A 24 2.77 -18.76 -2.82
C ALA A 24 4.10 -18.70 -3.58
N SER A 25 4.04 -18.70 -4.92
CA SER A 25 5.25 -18.62 -5.75
C SER A 25 6.04 -17.32 -5.53
N TYR A 26 5.35 -16.19 -5.36
CA TYR A 26 5.99 -14.89 -5.16
C TYR A 26 6.74 -14.85 -3.83
N LEU A 27 6.11 -15.32 -2.74
CA LEU A 27 6.69 -15.25 -1.42
C LEU A 27 7.74 -16.36 -1.16
N GLU A 28 7.61 -17.52 -1.79
CA GLU A 28 8.59 -18.63 -1.67
C GLU A 28 9.83 -18.42 -2.56
N ASN A 29 9.68 -17.86 -3.77
CA ASN A 29 10.76 -17.80 -4.78
C ASN A 29 11.33 -16.38 -4.96
N GLY A 30 11.70 -15.71 -3.87
CA GLY A 30 12.50 -14.48 -3.95
C GLY A 30 11.77 -13.24 -4.47
N ARG A 31 10.42 -13.21 -4.40
CA ARG A 31 9.60 -12.03 -4.73
C ARG A 31 9.76 -11.54 -6.16
N ASN A 32 9.89 -12.48 -7.10
CA ASN A 32 9.88 -12.17 -8.52
C ASN A 32 8.43 -12.21 -9.06
N PRO A 33 7.82 -11.05 -9.38
CA PRO A 33 6.42 -11.02 -9.83
C PRO A 33 6.22 -11.57 -11.24
N ILE A 34 7.26 -11.60 -12.08
CA ILE A 34 7.19 -12.12 -13.45
C ILE A 34 7.14 -13.63 -13.39
N GLU A 35 8.05 -14.24 -12.63
CA GLU A 35 8.11 -15.68 -12.42
C GLU A 35 6.83 -16.20 -11.75
N ALA A 36 6.38 -15.54 -10.68
CA ALA A 36 5.12 -15.89 -10.02
C ALA A 36 3.90 -15.78 -10.95
N ALA A 37 3.88 -14.79 -11.85
CA ALA A 37 2.83 -14.67 -12.87
C ALA A 37 2.88 -15.81 -13.89
N SER A 38 4.07 -16.19 -14.35
CA SER A 38 4.26 -17.32 -15.27
C SER A 38 3.85 -18.66 -14.66
N VAL A 39 4.00 -18.83 -13.35
CA VAL A 39 3.56 -20.04 -12.63
C VAL A 39 2.05 -20.05 -12.44
N ALA A 40 1.45 -18.91 -12.09
CA ALA A 40 0.04 -18.84 -11.70
C ALA A 40 -0.94 -18.64 -12.87
N TYR A 41 -0.46 -18.12 -14.00
CA TYR A 41 -1.27 -17.77 -15.16
C TYR A 41 -0.64 -18.31 -16.43
N ASP A 42 -1.50 -18.64 -17.40
CA ASP A 42 -1.08 -19.05 -18.74
C ASP A 42 -0.53 -17.84 -19.52
N CYS A 43 0.77 -17.57 -19.33
CA CYS A 43 1.47 -16.45 -19.95
C CYS A 43 2.07 -16.90 -21.28
N LYS A 44 1.51 -16.40 -22.40
CA LYS A 44 1.98 -16.73 -23.76
C LYS A 44 3.36 -16.14 -24.08
N ASP A 45 3.73 -15.06 -23.42
CA ASP A 45 5.02 -14.39 -23.57
C ASP A 45 5.43 -13.66 -22.28
N GLU A 46 6.69 -13.24 -22.23
CA GLU A 46 7.27 -12.51 -21.09
C GLU A 46 6.56 -11.18 -20.84
N LYS A 47 6.11 -10.48 -21.88
CA LYS A 47 5.39 -9.20 -21.74
C LYS A 47 4.07 -9.38 -20.99
N SER A 48 3.37 -10.48 -21.25
CA SER A 48 2.14 -10.87 -20.57
C SER A 48 2.41 -11.17 -19.10
N ALA A 49 3.48 -11.92 -18.79
CA ALA A 49 3.89 -12.20 -17.42
C ALA A 49 4.24 -10.91 -16.65
N VAL A 50 4.98 -9.98 -17.26
CA VAL A 50 5.29 -8.67 -16.65
C VAL A 50 4.02 -7.88 -16.36
N SER A 51 3.09 -7.80 -17.33
CA SER A 51 1.83 -7.07 -17.18
C SER A 51 0.96 -7.66 -16.08
N ILE A 52 0.81 -8.99 -16.05
CA ILE A 52 0.02 -9.70 -15.04
C ILE A 52 0.65 -9.57 -13.67
N GLY A 53 1.97 -9.78 -13.56
CA GLY A 53 2.70 -9.68 -12.29
C GLY A 53 2.55 -8.30 -11.65
N ARG A 54 2.77 -7.23 -12.42
CA ARG A 54 2.56 -5.85 -11.95
C ARG A 54 1.11 -5.59 -11.54
N ARG A 55 0.16 -6.07 -12.35
CA ARG A 55 -1.27 -5.89 -12.04
C ARG A 55 -1.64 -6.59 -10.74
N ASN A 56 -1.18 -7.82 -10.53
CA ASN A 56 -1.42 -8.58 -9.30
C ASN A 56 -0.89 -7.87 -8.07
N LEU A 57 0.34 -7.35 -8.12
CA LEU A 57 0.91 -6.57 -7.01
C LEU A 57 0.14 -5.27 -6.71
N ALA A 58 -0.67 -4.77 -7.64
CA ALA A 58 -1.56 -3.64 -7.41
C ALA A 58 -2.97 -4.03 -6.93
N ARG A 59 -3.29 -5.34 -6.83
CA ARG A 59 -4.64 -5.77 -6.43
C ARG A 59 -4.80 -5.73 -4.91
N PRO A 60 -5.85 -5.08 -4.38
CA PRO A 60 -6.05 -4.95 -2.94
C PRO A 60 -6.02 -6.28 -2.16
N PRO A 61 -6.63 -7.39 -2.63
CA PRO A 61 -6.55 -8.67 -1.93
C PRO A 61 -5.12 -9.22 -1.82
N ILE A 62 -4.33 -9.12 -2.89
CA ILE A 62 -2.93 -9.58 -2.91
C ILE A 62 -2.08 -8.71 -1.98
N VAL A 63 -2.26 -7.38 -2.05
CA VAL A 63 -1.54 -6.44 -1.18
C VAL A 63 -1.83 -6.74 0.29
N ALA A 64 -3.10 -6.95 0.66
CA ALA A 64 -3.48 -7.27 2.04
C ALA A 64 -2.78 -8.54 2.56
N VAL A 65 -2.74 -9.60 1.75
CA VAL A 65 -2.06 -10.84 2.10
C VAL A 65 -0.55 -10.64 2.25
N ILE A 66 0.09 -9.91 1.33
CA ILE A 66 1.54 -9.61 1.40
C ILE A 66 1.85 -8.78 2.65
N SER A 67 1.07 -7.73 2.92
CA SER A 67 1.24 -6.90 4.11
C SER A 67 1.13 -7.73 5.39
N LYS A 68 0.14 -8.63 5.46
CA LYS A 68 -0.04 -9.54 6.59
C LYS A 68 1.15 -10.50 6.74
N PHE A 69 1.65 -11.05 5.63
CA PHE A 69 2.82 -11.91 5.63
C PHE A 69 4.08 -11.20 6.16
N ASP A 70 4.30 -9.97 5.70
CA ASP A 70 5.44 -9.13 6.07
C ASP A 70 5.34 -8.59 7.50
N GLY A 71 4.22 -8.82 8.18
CA GLY A 71 3.93 -8.18 9.47
C GLY A 71 3.82 -6.65 9.34
N ALA A 72 3.56 -6.16 8.12
CA ALA A 72 3.36 -4.75 7.88
C ALA A 72 2.04 -4.34 8.54
N ARG A 73 2.14 -3.41 9.49
CA ARG A 73 0.95 -2.74 10.00
C ARG A 73 0.40 -1.79 8.94
N PRO A 74 -0.92 -1.57 8.91
CA PRO A 74 -1.48 -0.45 8.17
C PRO A 74 -0.74 0.82 8.56
N VAL A 75 -0.32 1.58 7.55
CA VAL A 75 0.26 2.91 7.75
C VAL A 75 -0.86 3.91 7.58
N THR A 76 -1.02 4.83 8.52
CA THR A 76 -2.07 5.85 8.43
C THR A 76 -1.66 6.94 7.44
N ILE A 77 -2.65 7.70 6.97
CA ILE A 77 -2.39 8.85 6.10
C ILE A 77 -1.58 9.90 6.87
N SER A 78 -1.85 10.07 8.17
CA SER A 78 -1.14 11.00 9.04
C SER A 78 0.33 10.62 9.18
N GLU A 79 0.65 9.33 9.29
CA GLU A 79 2.03 8.83 9.34
C GLU A 79 2.80 9.10 8.05
N ILE A 80 2.18 8.82 6.90
CA ILE A 80 2.78 9.10 5.58
C ILE A 80 3.01 10.61 5.43
N TRP A 81 2.02 11.41 5.82
CA TRP A 81 2.11 12.85 5.78
C TRP A 81 3.23 13.40 6.65
N LEU A 82 3.34 12.96 7.92
CA LEU A 82 4.40 13.36 8.84
C LEU A 82 5.78 13.03 8.26
N ALA A 83 5.96 11.80 7.74
CA ALA A 83 7.23 11.39 7.13
C ALA A 83 7.63 12.29 5.94
N ILE A 84 6.68 12.66 5.07
CA ILE A 84 6.95 13.56 3.94
C ILE A 84 7.21 14.99 4.43
N ARG A 85 6.44 15.48 5.40
CA ARG A 85 6.55 16.84 5.93
C ARG A 85 7.89 17.07 6.64
N GLU A 86 8.39 16.07 7.37
CA GLU A 86 9.64 16.16 8.12
C GLU A 86 10.87 15.80 7.28
N SER A 87 10.67 15.23 6.09
CA SER A 87 11.76 14.90 5.18
C SER A 87 12.50 16.14 4.68
N MET A 88 13.81 16.18 4.96
CA MET A 88 14.73 17.18 4.41
C MET A 88 15.06 16.95 2.93
N GLN A 89 14.75 15.77 2.38
CA GLN A 89 14.99 15.44 0.97
C GLN A 89 13.88 15.95 0.04
N GLU A 90 12.71 16.22 0.60
CA GLU A 90 11.56 16.68 -0.18
C GLU A 90 11.61 18.17 -0.46
N THR A 91 11.00 18.58 -1.58
CA THR A 91 10.86 20.00 -1.89
C THR A 91 9.72 20.63 -1.09
N GLY A 92 9.75 21.96 -0.91
CA GLY A 92 8.64 22.68 -0.27
C GLY A 92 7.30 22.47 -0.99
N SER A 93 7.33 22.31 -2.31
CA SER A 93 6.14 22.00 -3.12
C SER A 93 5.58 20.61 -2.80
N VAL A 94 6.42 19.58 -2.71
CA VAL A 94 5.98 18.21 -2.37
C VAL A 94 5.39 18.17 -0.96
N ARG A 95 6.05 18.80 0.02
CA ARG A 95 5.52 18.92 1.39
C ARG A 95 4.15 19.60 1.42
N PHE A 96 3.98 20.66 0.65
CA PHE A 96 2.69 21.36 0.55
C PHE A 96 1.60 20.48 -0.07
N GLN A 97 1.89 19.80 -1.18
CA GLN A 97 0.92 18.91 -1.83
C GLN A 97 0.54 17.71 -0.95
N ALA A 98 1.51 17.11 -0.26
CA ALA A 98 1.24 16.04 0.70
C ALA A 98 0.37 16.51 1.86
N THR A 99 0.62 17.71 2.39
CA THR A 99 -0.22 18.31 3.44
C THR A 99 -1.64 18.55 2.95
N LYS A 100 -1.80 19.11 1.75
CA LYS A 100 -3.12 19.30 1.14
C LYS A 100 -3.87 17.99 0.96
N LEU A 101 -3.20 16.98 0.40
CA LEU A 101 -3.80 15.68 0.19
C LEU A 101 -4.23 15.01 1.50
N ALA A 102 -3.37 15.06 2.53
CA ALA A 102 -3.69 14.53 3.86
C ALA A 102 -4.90 15.23 4.46
N ALA A 103 -4.95 16.56 4.42
CA ALA A 103 -6.09 17.36 4.90
C ALA A 103 -7.41 16.96 4.22
N GLN A 104 -7.38 16.74 2.89
CA GLN A 104 -8.56 16.32 2.12
C GLN A 104 -9.00 14.89 2.44
N MET A 105 -8.05 13.97 2.64
CA MET A 105 -8.37 12.56 2.89
C MET A 105 -8.85 12.34 4.32
N LEU A 106 -8.33 13.11 5.28
CA LEU A 106 -8.71 13.05 6.69
C LEU A 106 -9.91 13.95 7.03
N GLY A 107 -10.46 14.66 6.03
CA GLY A 107 -11.66 15.47 6.18
C GLY A 107 -11.44 16.77 6.97
N VAL A 108 -10.20 17.24 7.08
CA VAL A 108 -9.86 18.55 7.68
C VAL A 108 -10.33 19.68 6.77
N ILE A 109 -10.22 19.51 5.44
CA ILE A 109 -10.70 20.47 4.44
C ILE A 109 -11.58 19.78 3.39
N ASP A 110 -12.44 20.52 2.68
CA ASP A 110 -13.19 19.98 1.54
C ASP A 110 -12.21 19.64 0.38
N LYS A 111 -12.50 18.57 -0.36
CA LYS A 111 -11.77 18.18 -1.58
C LYS A 111 -11.75 19.29 -2.64
N ARG A 112 -12.70 20.23 -2.56
CA ARG A 112 -12.81 21.40 -3.46
C ARG A 112 -12.01 22.62 -2.99
N ASP A 113 -11.49 22.61 -1.76
CA ASP A 113 -10.74 23.76 -1.26
C ASP A 113 -9.35 23.88 -1.89
N GLY A 114 -9.02 25.13 -2.26
CA GLY A 114 -7.82 25.47 -3.01
C GLY A 114 -6.55 25.48 -2.18
N GLY A 115 -6.65 25.68 -0.86
CA GLY A 115 -5.51 25.93 0.03
C GLY A 115 -5.55 25.12 1.31
N VAL A 116 -4.43 25.19 2.04
CA VAL A 116 -4.26 24.69 3.40
C VAL A 116 -3.68 25.84 4.18
N ASP A 117 -4.25 26.15 5.33
CA ASP A 117 -3.74 27.19 6.23
C ASP A 117 -3.08 26.61 7.48
N LYS A 118 -2.66 27.48 8.40
CA LYS A 118 -1.98 27.07 9.62
C LYS A 118 -2.89 26.28 10.56
N ALA A 119 -4.19 26.61 10.62
CA ALA A 119 -5.15 25.91 11.48
C ALA A 119 -5.37 24.48 10.98
N ASP A 120 -5.44 24.28 9.66
CA ASP A 120 -5.55 22.96 9.03
C ASP A 120 -4.34 22.07 9.37
N ILE A 121 -3.13 22.64 9.31
CA ILE A 121 -1.89 21.94 9.66
C ILE A 121 -1.89 21.54 11.14
N THR A 122 -2.36 22.41 12.03
CA THR A 122 -2.49 22.09 13.46
C THR A 122 -3.51 20.97 13.68
N ALA A 123 -4.67 21.02 13.02
CA ALA A 123 -5.68 19.96 13.11
C ALA A 123 -5.15 18.61 12.61
N LEU A 124 -4.40 18.59 11.50
CA LEU A 124 -3.71 17.39 11.03
C LEU A 124 -2.70 16.85 12.04
N GLN A 125 -1.97 17.72 12.71
CA GLN A 125 -0.96 17.33 13.69
C GLN A 125 -1.60 16.74 14.95
N GLU A 126 -2.70 17.34 15.44
CA GLU A 126 -3.50 16.77 16.54
C GLU A 126 -4.13 15.43 16.19
N LEU A 127 -4.56 15.23 14.93
CA LEU A 127 -5.06 13.94 14.46
C LEU A 127 -3.97 12.87 14.46
N ALA A 128 -2.77 13.20 13.97
CA ALA A 128 -1.64 12.28 13.97
C ALA A 128 -1.26 11.86 15.39
N GLU A 129 -1.20 12.81 16.33
CA GLU A 129 -0.90 12.53 17.74
C GLU A 129 -1.95 11.64 18.41
N ARG A 130 -3.22 11.70 17.99
CA ARG A 130 -4.28 10.80 18.48
C ARG A 130 -4.21 9.40 17.89
N GLU A 131 -3.68 9.25 16.68
CA GLU A 131 -3.51 7.94 16.04
C GLU A 131 -2.32 7.15 16.62
N ASP A 132 -1.33 7.86 17.17
CA ASP A 132 -0.12 7.27 17.79
C ASP A 132 -0.28 6.92 19.29
N ALA A 133 -1.36 7.37 19.95
CA ALA A 133 -1.60 7.22 21.40
C ALA A 133 -2.42 5.98 21.77
#